data_AF-A0A3A9BAL4-F1
#
_entry.id   AF-A0A3A9BAL4-F1
#
_cell.length_a   1.000
_cell.length_b   1.000
_cell.length_c   1.000
_cell.angle_alpha   90.00
_cell.angle_beta   90.00
_cell.angle_gamma   90.00
#
_symmetry.space_group_name_H-M   'P 1'
#
loop_
_entity.id
_entity.type
_entity.pdbx_description
1 polymer ?
#
loop_
_entity_poly.entity_id
_entity_poly.type
_entity_poly.pdbx_seq_one_letter_code
_entity_poly.pdbx_strand_id
1 'polypeptide(L)'
;MPEKEEIRYDYDRAGRLTCIQDPEGSRLRKYEYNGHGQVIREEDGEGKETLYAYNGLGLKVREQVGIRNEDNVTWYRVIRYGYDLQGNKTEEAYGQEKVKENQEPTGTGFGSDMIRTIT
;
A
#
# COMPACT_ATOMS: atom_id res chain seq x y z
N MET A 1 32.98 -14.47 -19.62
CA MET A 1 31.80 -15.14 -19.03
C MET A 1 30.88 -14.03 -18.57
N PRO A 2 29.58 -13.99 -18.92
CA PRO A 2 28.71 -12.93 -18.41
C PRO A 2 28.52 -13.13 -16.91
N GLU A 3 28.67 -12.04 -16.17
CA GLU A 3 28.60 -11.98 -14.73
C GLU A 3 27.14 -12.21 -14.33
N LYS A 4 26.89 -13.09 -13.37
CA LYS A 4 25.54 -13.37 -12.89
C LYS A 4 25.06 -12.11 -12.15
N GLU A 5 24.18 -11.34 -12.79
CA GLU A 5 23.51 -10.22 -12.13
C GLU A 5 22.56 -10.78 -11.07
N GLU A 6 23.00 -10.79 -9.82
CA GLU A 6 22.24 -11.34 -8.70
C GLU A 6 21.42 -10.25 -8.01
N ILE A 7 20.09 -10.39 -8.08
CA ILE A 7 19.15 -9.65 -7.24
C ILE A 7 19.35 -10.07 -5.78
N ARG A 8 19.42 -9.09 -4.87
CA ARG A 8 19.55 -9.34 -3.43
C ARG A 8 18.19 -9.24 -2.75
N TYR A 9 17.97 -10.09 -1.76
CA TYR A 9 16.74 -10.18 -0.98
C TYR A 9 17.07 -10.09 0.51
N ASP A 10 16.48 -9.12 1.20
CA ASP A 10 16.60 -9.00 2.65
C ASP A 10 15.34 -9.53 3.32
N TYR A 11 15.51 -10.14 4.49
CA TYR A 11 14.42 -10.73 5.25
C TYR A 11 14.45 -10.26 6.71
N ASP A 12 13.29 -10.18 7.33
CA ASP A 12 13.21 -10.00 8.78
C ASP A 12 13.45 -11.32 9.54
N ARG A 13 13.43 -11.25 10.88
CA ARG A 13 13.63 -12.41 11.76
C ARG A 13 12.54 -13.48 11.64
N ALA A 14 11.38 -13.13 11.10
CA ALA A 14 10.29 -14.07 10.83
C ALA A 14 10.40 -14.70 9.43
N GLY A 15 11.46 -14.39 8.67
CA GLY A 15 11.68 -14.90 7.32
C GLY A 15 10.82 -14.21 6.26
N ARG A 16 10.26 -13.03 6.55
CA ARG A 16 9.44 -12.26 5.59
C ARG A 16 10.34 -11.30 4.81
N LEU A 17 10.10 -11.19 3.50
CA LEU A 17 10.87 -10.36 2.58
C LEU A 17 10.70 -8.87 2.91
N THR A 18 11.76 -8.14 3.26
CA THR A 18 11.69 -6.71 3.60
C THR A 18 12.27 -5.81 2.54
N CYS A 19 13.14 -6.32 1.66
CA CYS A 19 13.81 -5.52 0.64
C CYS A 19 14.20 -6.37 -0.56
N ILE A 20 14.07 -5.80 -1.75
CA ILE A 20 14.63 -6.31 -3.01
C ILE A 20 15.58 -5.24 -3.53
N GLN A 21 16.80 -5.62 -3.89
CA GLN A 21 17.81 -4.71 -4.45
C GLN A 21 18.37 -5.27 -5.76
N ASP A 22 18.67 -4.39 -6.71
CA ASP A 22 19.42 -4.75 -7.91
C ASP A 22 20.89 -5.07 -7.57
N PRO A 23 21.69 -5.57 -8.54
CA PRO A 23 23.10 -5.88 -8.31
C PRO A 23 23.96 -4.67 -7.92
N GLU A 24 23.55 -3.47 -8.33
CA GLU A 24 24.22 -2.19 -8.03
C GLU A 24 23.89 -1.69 -6.61
N GLY A 25 22.91 -2.31 -5.94
CA GLY A 25 22.45 -1.96 -4.60
C GLY A 25 21.29 -0.96 -4.59
N SER A 26 20.74 -0.61 -5.75
CA SER A 26 19.53 0.21 -5.81
C SER A 26 18.35 -0.61 -5.32
N ARG A 27 17.55 -0.01 -4.45
CA ARG A 27 16.37 -0.66 -3.89
C ARG A 27 15.27 -0.70 -4.95
N LEU A 28 14.80 -1.90 -5.27
CA LEU A 28 13.69 -2.14 -6.20
C LEU A 28 12.33 -2.22 -5.49
N ARG A 29 12.32 -2.71 -4.25
CA ARG A 29 11.11 -2.75 -3.41
C ARG A 29 11.46 -2.82 -1.93
N LYS A 30 10.63 -2.24 -1.08
CA LYS A 30 10.68 -2.38 0.38
C LYS A 30 9.31 -2.74 0.94
N TYR A 31 9.28 -3.54 2.00
CA TYR A 31 8.06 -3.89 2.70
C TYR A 31 8.20 -3.70 4.21
N GLU A 32 7.12 -3.28 4.84
CA GLU A 32 6.95 -3.29 6.29
C GLU A 32 5.68 -4.05 6.64
N TYR A 33 5.74 -4.83 7.72
CA TYR A 33 4.68 -5.75 8.11
C TYR A 33 4.13 -5.42 9.50
N ASN A 34 2.83 -5.63 9.70
CA ASN A 34 2.25 -5.65 11.04
C ASN A 34 2.57 -6.97 11.79
N GLY A 35 2.09 -7.06 13.04
CA GLY A 35 2.24 -8.26 13.88
C GLY A 35 1.53 -9.51 13.35
N HIS A 36 0.59 -9.36 12.40
CA HIS A 36 -0.11 -10.47 11.75
C HIS A 36 0.56 -10.92 10.44
N GLY A 37 1.69 -10.32 10.04
CA GLY A 37 2.37 -10.68 8.79
C GLY A 37 1.80 -10.03 7.54
N GLN A 38 0.95 -9.01 7.69
CA GLN A 38 0.38 -8.29 6.55
C GLN A 38 1.22 -7.06 6.24
N VAL A 39 1.46 -6.80 4.95
CA VAL A 39 2.21 -5.62 4.49
C VAL A 39 1.38 -4.37 4.81
N ILE A 40 1.92 -3.46 5.61
CA ILE A 40 1.30 -2.16 5.95
C ILE A 40 1.92 -0.99 5.19
N ARG A 41 3.12 -1.17 4.65
CA ARG A 41 3.82 -0.21 3.82
C ARG A 41 4.63 -0.93 2.76
N GLU A 42 4.53 -0.45 1.54
CA GLU A 42 5.31 -0.88 0.39
C GLU A 42 5.92 0.37 -0.26
N GLU A 43 7.18 0.28 -0.64
CA GLU A 43 7.86 1.33 -1.40
C GLU A 43 8.51 0.71 -2.62
N ASP A 44 8.23 1.23 -3.82
CA ASP A 44 8.84 0.76 -5.06
C ASP A 44 10.23 1.39 -5.30
N GLY A 45 10.88 0.99 -6.39
CA GLY A 45 12.21 1.49 -6.76
C GLY A 45 12.24 2.95 -7.20
N GLU A 46 11.07 3.55 -7.46
CA GLU A 46 10.94 4.99 -7.75
C GLU A 46 10.68 5.81 -6.48
N GLY A 47 10.63 5.15 -5.31
CA GLY A 47 10.34 5.80 -4.02
C GLY A 47 8.85 6.13 -3.84
N LYS A 48 7.97 5.54 -4.65
CA LYS A 48 6.53 5.68 -4.48
C LYS A 48 6.06 4.72 -3.39
N GLU A 49 5.41 5.31 -2.39
CA GLU A 49 4.89 4.61 -1.25
C GLU A 49 3.42 4.22 -1.42
N THR A 50 3.08 3.02 -0.96
CA THR A 50 1.70 2.58 -0.76
C THR A 50 1.52 2.06 0.66
N LEU A 51 0.49 2.56 1.36
CA LEU A 51 0.13 2.14 2.71
C LEU A 51 -1.14 1.31 2.70
N TYR A 52 -1.22 0.30 3.56
CA TYR A 52 -2.34 -0.61 3.64
C TYR A 52 -2.89 -0.70 5.06
N ALA A 53 -4.21 -0.77 5.17
CA ALA A 53 -4.89 -1.08 6.43
C ALA A 53 -5.83 -2.27 6.25
N TYR A 54 -5.93 -3.08 7.30
CA TYR A 54 -6.71 -4.31 7.32
C TYR A 54 -7.68 -4.29 8.50
N ASN A 55 -8.81 -4.96 8.34
CA ASN A 55 -9.74 -5.20 9.45
C ASN A 55 -9.32 -6.43 10.28
N GLY A 56 -10.06 -6.74 11.33
CA GLY A 56 -9.78 -7.89 12.22
C GLY A 56 -9.93 -9.26 11.55
N LEU A 57 -10.55 -9.34 10.36
CA LEU A 57 -10.61 -10.56 9.54
C LEU A 57 -9.42 -10.68 8.58
N GLY A 58 -8.52 -9.70 8.58
CA GLY A 58 -7.36 -9.65 7.70
C GLY A 58 -7.67 -9.18 6.27
N LEU A 59 -8.85 -8.63 6.02
CA LEU A 59 -9.24 -8.07 4.71
C LEU A 59 -8.73 -6.64 4.59
N LYS A 60 -8.15 -6.28 3.44
CA LYS A 60 -7.61 -4.94 3.16
C LYS A 60 -8.75 -3.95 3.04
N VAL A 61 -8.95 -3.06 4.01
CA VAL A 61 -10.03 -2.06 4.01
C VAL A 61 -9.60 -0.70 3.49
N ARG A 62 -8.30 -0.45 3.41
CA ARG A 62 -7.76 0.82 2.93
C ARG A 62 -6.43 0.64 2.21
N GLU A 63 -6.24 1.47 1.21
CA GLU A 63 -5.00 1.64 0.47
C GLU A 63 -4.75 3.13 0.26
N GLN A 64 -3.56 3.60 0.61
CA GLN A 64 -3.14 4.98 0.38
C GLN A 64 -1.97 4.99 -0.59
N VAL A 65 -2.14 5.58 -1.76
CA VAL A 65 -1.12 5.63 -2.82
C VAL A 65 -0.48 7.01 -2.84
N GLY A 66 0.84 7.06 -2.63
CA GLY A 66 1.62 8.29 -2.69
C GLY A 66 1.58 8.91 -4.08
N ILE A 67 1.34 10.24 -4.15
CA ILE A 67 1.23 10.97 -5.42
C ILE A 67 2.29 12.05 -5.62
N ARG A 68 2.81 12.66 -4.55
CA ARG A 68 3.86 13.70 -4.65
C ARG A 68 4.58 13.87 -3.33
N ASN A 69 5.91 13.95 -3.40
CA ASN A 69 6.78 14.36 -2.31
C ASN A 69 7.19 15.83 -2.55
N GLU A 70 6.27 16.75 -2.25
CA GLU A 70 6.54 18.20 -2.21
C GLU A 70 6.92 18.58 -0.78
N ASP A 71 7.97 19.40 -0.59
CA ASP A 71 8.32 19.98 0.71
C ASP A 71 8.46 18.96 1.86
N ASN A 72 8.98 17.75 1.57
CA ASN A 72 9.07 16.62 2.50
C ASN A 72 7.71 16.11 3.04
N VAL A 73 6.61 16.43 2.35
CA VAL A 73 5.27 15.92 2.66
C VAL A 73 4.81 15.00 1.55
N THR A 74 4.60 13.73 1.88
CA THR A 74 3.92 12.78 1.00
C THR A 74 2.42 12.95 1.12
N TRP A 75 1.79 13.29 0.00
CA TRP A 75 0.34 13.29 -0.12
C TRP A 75 -0.15 11.97 -0.71
N TYR A 76 -1.29 11.50 -0.22
CA TYR A 76 -1.88 10.22 -0.59
C TYR A 76 -3.25 10.39 -1.23
N ARG A 77 -3.53 9.56 -2.24
CA ARG A 77 -4.90 9.21 -2.63
C ARG A 77 -5.35 8.00 -1.86
N VAL A 78 -6.60 8.00 -1.40
CA VAL A 78 -7.16 6.89 -0.61
C VAL A 78 -8.11 6.06 -1.45
N ILE A 79 -8.01 4.74 -1.32
CA ILE A 79 -8.98 3.77 -1.81
C ILE A 79 -9.49 3.01 -0.60
N ARG A 80 -10.81 2.88 -0.48
CA ARG A 80 -11.47 2.08 0.56
C ARG A 80 -12.14 0.87 -0.05
N TYR A 81 -12.16 -0.20 0.73
CA TYR A 81 -12.81 -1.45 0.35
C TYR A 81 -13.81 -1.87 1.42
N GLY A 82 -15.00 -2.24 0.98
CA GLY A 82 -16.03 -2.87 1.82
C GLY A 82 -16.20 -4.34 1.45
N TYR A 83 -16.58 -5.13 2.43
CA TYR A 83 -16.74 -6.58 2.30
C TYR A 83 -18.03 -7.04 2.97
N ASP A 84 -18.61 -8.12 2.47
CA ASP A 84 -19.69 -8.85 3.16
C ASP A 84 -19.14 -9.77 4.28
N LEU A 85 -20.05 -10.45 4.98
CA LEU A 85 -19.71 -11.41 6.04
C LEU A 85 -18.99 -12.68 5.53
N GLN A 86 -19.04 -12.94 4.22
CA GLN A 86 -18.35 -14.05 3.57
C GLN A 86 -16.94 -13.63 3.09
N GLY A 87 -16.59 -12.36 3.20
CA GLY A 87 -15.31 -11.80 2.76
C GLY A 87 -15.27 -11.42 1.28
N ASN A 88 -16.40 -11.41 0.58
CA ASN A 88 -16.46 -10.93 -0.80
C ASN A 88 -16.41 -9.39 -0.80
N LYS A 89 -15.64 -8.81 -1.73
CA LYS A 89 -15.55 -7.35 -1.88
C LYS A 89 -16.89 -6.85 -2.45
N THR A 90 -17.57 -5.99 -1.69
CA THR A 90 -18.86 -5.38 -2.07
C THR A 90 -18.73 -3.92 -2.44
N GLU A 91 -17.66 -3.26 -2.00
CA GLU A 91 -17.44 -1.84 -2.21
C GLU A 91 -15.98 -1.55 -2.55
N GLU A 92 -15.78 -0.62 -3.48
CA GLU A 92 -14.51 0.01 -3.78
C GLU A 92 -14.75 1.51 -4.00
N ALA A 93 -14.23 2.34 -3.09
CA ALA A 93 -14.48 3.78 -3.04
C ALA A 93 -13.17 4.57 -3.19
N TYR A 94 -13.15 5.51 -4.13
CA TYR A 94 -11.98 6.33 -4.43
C TYR A 94 -12.10 7.72 -3.81
N GLY A 95 -11.14 8.07 -2.96
CA GLY A 95 -11.04 9.38 -2.31
C GLY A 95 -10.75 10.49 -3.32
N GLN A 96 -11.48 11.60 -3.23
CA GLN A 96 -11.30 12.79 -4.08
C GLN A 96 -10.22 13.74 -3.55
N GLU A 97 -9.97 13.71 -2.23
CA GLU A 97 -9.02 14.58 -1.57
C GLU A 97 -7.69 13.88 -1.39
N LYS A 98 -6.62 14.66 -1.54
CA LYS A 98 -5.30 14.24 -1.08
C LYS A 98 -5.23 14.36 0.44
N VAL A 99 -4.70 13.34 1.09
CA VAL A 99 -4.58 13.30 2.55
C VAL A 99 -3.13 13.07 2.96
N LYS A 100 -2.83 13.32 4.24
CA LYS A 100 -1.54 12.90 4.80
C LYS A 100 -1.56 11.42 5.17
N GLU A 101 -0.39 10.90 5.50
CA GLU A 101 -0.18 9.53 5.97
C GLU A 101 -1.23 9.13 7.01
N ASN A 102 -1.83 7.95 6.84
CA ASN A 102 -2.82 7.34 7.72
C ASN A 102 -4.13 8.12 7.94
N GLN A 103 -4.33 9.27 7.27
CA GLN A 103 -5.56 10.07 7.35
C GLN A 103 -6.62 9.62 6.35
N GLU A 104 -7.84 10.10 6.57
CA GLU A 104 -9.00 9.85 5.71
C GLU A 104 -9.45 11.13 5.01
N PRO A 105 -9.99 11.04 3.79
CA PRO A 105 -10.69 12.15 3.15
C PRO A 105 -11.84 12.64 4.05
N THR A 106 -12.11 13.94 4.03
CA THR A 106 -13.22 14.52 4.83
C THR A 106 -14.58 14.10 4.27
N GLY A 107 -15.69 14.39 4.95
CA GLY A 107 -17.01 13.74 4.74
C GLY A 107 -17.62 13.75 3.32
N THR A 108 -17.17 14.62 2.41
CA THR A 108 -17.54 14.62 0.98
C THR A 108 -16.52 13.92 0.07
N GLY A 109 -15.42 13.43 0.64
CA GLY A 109 -14.26 12.91 -0.07
C GLY A 109 -14.46 11.53 -0.70
N PHE A 110 -15.52 10.80 -0.36
CA PHE A 110 -15.96 9.60 -1.07
C PHE A 110 -17.32 9.90 -1.72
N GLY A 111 -17.30 10.67 -2.81
CA GLY A 111 -18.53 11.00 -3.55
C GLY A 111 -19.25 9.73 -4.01
N SER A 112 -20.59 9.73 -3.93
CA SER A 112 -21.47 8.61 -4.28
C SER A 112 -21.20 8.02 -5.67
N ASP A 113 -20.68 8.83 -6.59
CA ASP A 113 -20.43 8.47 -7.99
C ASP A 113 -19.18 7.59 -8.18
N MET A 114 -18.35 7.43 -7.14
CA MET A 114 -17.11 6.65 -7.18
C MET A 114 -17.12 5.45 -6.22
N ILE A 115 -18.29 5.13 -5.65
CA ILE A 115 -18.53 3.88 -4.94
C ILE A 115 -18.93 2.84 -5.98
N ARG A 116 -18.01 1.96 -6.33
CA ARG A 116 -18.34 0.77 -7.12
C ARG A 116 -18.95 -0.26 -6.19
N THR A 117 -20.27 -0.43 -6.28
CA THR A 117 -20.94 -1.57 -5.67
C THR A 117 -20.67 -2.79 -6.54
N ILE A 118 -20.02 -3.79 -5.98
CA ILE A 118 -19.69 -5.05 -6.66
C ILE A 118 -20.73 -6.06 -6.15
N THR A 119 -21.57 -6.54 -7.07
CA THR A 119 -22.67 -7.47 -6.79
C THR A 119 -22.31 -8.88 -7.23
#